data_AF-A0A098S8M5-F1
#
_entry.id   AF-A0A098S8M5-F1
#
_cell.length_a   1.000
_cell.length_b   1.000
_cell.length_c   1.000
_cell.angle_alpha   90.00
_cell.angle_beta   90.00
_cell.angle_gamma   90.00
#
_symmetry.space_group_name_H-M   'P 1'
#
loop_
_entity.id
_entity.type
_entity.pdbx_description
1 polymer ?
#
loop_
_entity_poly.entity_id
_entity_poly.type
_entity_poly.pdbx_seq_one_letter_code
_entity_poly.pdbx_strand_id
1 'polypeptide(L)'
;MKGVYHLSVILLVAFSVQWGSAQSSWTYTEFAKVVNGSGTLFKLEYGIKKNGYNGYVKWRITNLSNQPVYNVSIADKKYKLSSGAIVKRSGENITSVLQPGESKTTMADAVNSDENYGSWSDKNDNPVTYQRFSV
;
A
#
# COMPACT_ATOMS: atom_id res chain seq x y z
N MET A 1 -12.72 -48.86 -40.65
CA MET A 1 -11.90 -48.81 -39.42
C MET A 1 -11.36 -47.40 -39.28
N LYS A 2 -11.34 -46.90 -38.04
CA LYS A 2 -11.36 -45.48 -37.63
C LYS A 2 -10.07 -44.73 -38.01
N GLY A 3 -10.22 -43.53 -38.57
CA GLY A 3 -9.13 -42.58 -38.77
C GLY A 3 -8.63 -42.04 -37.43
N VAL A 4 -7.32 -42.09 -37.21
CA VAL A 4 -6.65 -41.56 -36.03
C VAL A 4 -6.33 -40.10 -36.31
N TYR A 5 -6.95 -39.19 -35.55
CA TYR A 5 -6.59 -37.77 -35.56
C TYR A 5 -5.56 -37.54 -34.46
N HIS A 6 -4.36 -37.11 -34.83
CA HIS A 6 -3.35 -36.68 -33.88
C HIS A 6 -3.66 -35.24 -33.46
N LEU A 7 -4.05 -35.07 -32.19
CA LEU A 7 -4.27 -33.77 -31.58
C LEU A 7 -2.91 -33.21 -31.13
N SER A 8 -2.37 -32.25 -31.87
CA SER A 8 -1.16 -31.52 -31.47
C SER A 8 -1.54 -30.44 -30.46
N VAL A 9 -1.27 -30.68 -29.17
CA VAL A 9 -1.40 -29.67 -28.12
C VAL A 9 -0.16 -28.78 -28.16
N ILE A 10 -0.30 -27.55 -28.67
CA ILE A 10 0.75 -26.54 -28.62
C ILE A 10 0.68 -25.90 -27.23
N LEU A 11 1.62 -26.28 -26.35
CA LEU A 11 1.79 -25.65 -25.05
C LEU A 11 2.51 -24.30 -25.24
N LEU A 12 1.76 -23.22 -25.35
CA LEU A 12 2.29 -21.86 -25.32
C LEU A 12 2.69 -21.52 -23.87
N VAL A 13 3.96 -21.73 -23.54
CA VAL A 13 4.52 -21.23 -22.28
C VAL A 13 4.75 -19.73 -22.44
N ALA A 14 3.77 -18.93 -22.02
CA ALA A 14 3.95 -17.50 -21.89
C ALA A 14 4.89 -17.23 -20.71
N PHE A 15 6.17 -17.01 -21.00
CA PHE A 15 7.10 -16.45 -20.01
C PHE A 15 6.73 -14.98 -19.80
N SER A 16 5.89 -14.69 -18.81
CA SER A 16 5.82 -13.34 -18.27
C SER A 16 7.14 -13.08 -17.53
N VAL A 17 8.03 -12.32 -18.16
CA VAL A 17 9.20 -11.74 -17.48
C VAL A 17 8.64 -10.79 -16.43
N GLN A 18 8.50 -11.31 -15.21
CA GLN A 18 8.11 -10.52 -14.06
C GLN A 18 9.34 -9.72 -13.67
N TRP A 19 9.50 -8.54 -14.28
CA TRP A 19 10.48 -7.55 -13.86
C TRP A 19 10.25 -7.33 -12.37
N GLY A 20 11.18 -7.81 -11.56
CA GLY A 20 11.16 -7.64 -10.12
C GLY A 20 11.01 -6.16 -9.84
N SER A 21 9.81 -5.75 -9.42
CA SER A 21 9.56 -4.40 -8.96
C SER A 21 10.58 -4.17 -7.85
N ALA A 22 11.39 -3.11 -7.96
CA ALA A 22 12.32 -2.69 -6.92
C ALA A 22 11.65 -2.91 -5.57
N GLN A 23 12.18 -3.86 -4.79
CA GLN A 23 11.52 -4.43 -3.64
C GLN A 23 11.05 -3.27 -2.75
N SER A 24 9.74 -3.05 -2.70
CA SER A 24 9.14 -1.89 -2.04
C SER A 24 9.74 -1.80 -0.65
N SER A 25 10.50 -0.73 -0.39
CA SER A 25 11.15 -0.48 0.90
C SER A 25 10.14 -0.21 2.02
N TRP A 26 8.85 -0.47 1.81
CA TRP A 26 7.74 -0.19 2.70
C TRP A 26 7.19 -1.48 3.30
N THR A 27 7.11 -1.51 4.63
CA THR A 27 6.37 -2.54 5.36
C THR A 27 4.97 -2.00 5.59
N TYR A 28 3.97 -2.61 4.96
CA TYR A 28 2.56 -2.23 5.10
C TYR A 28 1.88 -2.97 6.24
N THR A 29 1.08 -2.24 7.01
CA THR A 29 0.26 -2.76 8.10
C THR A 29 -1.20 -2.38 7.86
N GLU A 30 -2.11 -3.33 8.06
CA GLU A 30 -3.55 -3.08 7.96
C GLU A 30 -3.96 -2.05 9.01
N PHE A 31 -4.66 -1.02 8.55
CA PHE A 31 -5.25 0.02 9.39
C PHE A 31 -6.74 -0.22 9.60
N ALA A 32 -7.46 -0.40 8.50
CA ALA A 32 -8.89 -0.56 8.49
C ALA A 32 -9.33 -1.40 7.30
N LYS A 33 -10.52 -1.97 7.41
CA LYS A 33 -11.17 -2.67 6.31
C LYS A 33 -12.67 -2.48 6.34
N VAL A 34 -13.27 -2.53 5.17
CA VAL A 34 -14.72 -2.58 4.99
C VAL A 34 -15.08 -4.01 4.65
N VAL A 35 -16.02 -4.58 5.39
CA VAL A 35 -16.48 -5.96 5.21
C VAL A 35 -17.98 -5.99 4.94
N ASN A 36 -18.44 -7.00 4.21
CA ASN A 36 -19.84 -7.39 4.14
C ASN A 36 -19.98 -8.88 4.51
N GLY A 37 -21.20 -9.42 4.47
CA GLY A 37 -21.46 -10.83 4.78
C GLY A 37 -20.70 -11.83 3.88
N SER A 38 -20.14 -11.38 2.77
CA SER A 38 -19.41 -12.20 1.80
C SER A 38 -17.88 -12.07 1.90
N GLY A 39 -17.35 -11.12 2.67
CA GLY A 39 -15.91 -10.94 2.85
C GLY A 39 -15.46 -9.48 2.97
N THR A 40 -14.17 -9.24 2.70
CA THR A 40 -13.59 -7.88 2.72
C THR A 40 -13.76 -7.22 1.37
N LEU A 41 -14.36 -6.04 1.35
CA LEU A 41 -14.54 -5.22 0.15
C LEU A 41 -13.38 -4.26 -0.08
N PHE A 42 -12.88 -3.64 0.99
CA PHE A 42 -11.79 -2.68 0.94
C PHE A 42 -10.82 -2.92 2.08
N LYS A 43 -9.53 -2.76 1.80
CA LYS A 43 -8.48 -2.80 2.81
C LYS A 43 -7.61 -1.55 2.70
N LEU A 44 -7.49 -0.82 3.79
CA LEU A 44 -6.62 0.35 3.93
C LEU A 44 -5.43 -0.03 4.81
N GLU A 45 -4.24 0.24 4.30
CA GLU A 45 -2.96 -0.06 4.95
C GLU A 45 -2.11 1.22 4.98
N TYR A 46 -1.24 1.34 5.98
CA TYR A 46 -0.15 2.32 5.98
C TYR A 46 1.18 1.59 5.93
N GLY A 47 2.11 2.16 5.19
CA GLY A 47 3.47 1.68 5.01
C GLY A 47 4.44 2.58 5.75
N ILE A 48 5.37 1.96 6.48
CA ILE A 48 6.56 2.62 7.02
C ILE A 48 7.79 2.08 6.29
N LYS A 49 8.72 2.96 5.94
CA LYS A 49 9.88 2.60 5.12
C LYS A 49 10.96 1.89 5.97
N LYS A 50 11.24 0.63 5.65
CA LYS A 50 12.00 -0.39 6.39
C LYS A 50 13.48 -0.06 6.65
N ASN A 51 14.14 0.66 5.75
CA ASN A 51 15.55 1.04 5.93
C ASN A 51 15.61 2.51 6.34
N GLY A 52 15.57 2.82 7.64
CA GLY A 52 15.98 4.13 8.16
C GLY A 52 14.98 5.26 8.23
N TYR A 53 13.93 5.21 7.42
CA TYR A 53 13.07 6.35 7.21
C TYR A 53 11.76 6.21 8.00
N ASN A 54 11.86 6.03 9.32
CA ASN A 54 10.69 6.09 10.21
C ASN A 54 10.03 7.47 10.27
N GLY A 55 10.52 8.42 9.46
CA GLY A 55 9.89 9.71 9.21
C GLY A 55 9.14 9.83 7.90
N TYR A 56 8.81 8.73 7.21
CA TYR A 56 7.82 8.77 6.13
C TYR A 56 6.72 7.73 6.29
N VAL A 57 5.50 8.12 5.92
CA VAL A 57 4.33 7.24 5.89
C VAL A 57 3.67 7.30 4.52
N LYS A 58 3.25 6.15 3.99
CA LYS A 58 2.50 6.04 2.73
C LYS A 58 1.27 5.18 2.93
N TRP A 59 0.12 5.59 2.44
CA TRP A 59 -1.10 4.80 2.51
C TRP A 59 -1.31 3.99 1.25
N ARG A 60 -1.93 2.82 1.40
CA ARG A 60 -2.33 1.93 0.33
C ARG A 60 -3.78 1.51 0.53
N ILE A 61 -4.60 1.71 -0.49
CA ILE A 61 -5.98 1.22 -0.54
C ILE A 61 -6.06 0.11 -1.58
N THR A 62 -6.67 -1.01 -1.21
CA THR A 62 -6.94 -2.14 -2.10
C THR A 62 -8.45 -2.32 -2.26
N ASN A 63 -8.92 -2.38 -3.50
CA ASN A 63 -10.28 -2.77 -3.82
C ASN A 63 -10.35 -4.30 -3.97
N LEU A 64 -10.95 -4.97 -3.00
CA LEU A 64 -11.17 -6.42 -2.98
C LEU A 64 -12.61 -6.79 -3.39
N SER A 65 -13.43 -5.79 -3.71
CA SER A 65 -14.77 -6.01 -4.25
C SER A 65 -14.72 -6.40 -5.73
N ASN A 66 -15.87 -6.79 -6.27
CA ASN A 66 -16.03 -7.14 -7.68
C ASN A 66 -16.48 -5.95 -8.57
N GLN A 67 -16.50 -4.72 -8.04
CA GLN A 67 -16.94 -3.53 -8.75
C GLN A 67 -15.86 -2.45 -8.74
N PRO A 68 -15.74 -1.62 -9.80
CA PRO A 68 -14.87 -0.45 -9.78
C PRO A 68 -15.39 0.58 -8.78
N VAL A 69 -14.45 1.29 -8.12
CA VAL A 69 -14.77 2.42 -7.24
C VAL A 69 -14.21 3.71 -7.81
N TYR A 70 -15.01 4.76 -7.76
CA TYR A 70 -14.69 6.05 -8.35
C TYR A 70 -14.32 7.08 -7.29
N ASN A 71 -13.49 8.03 -7.67
CA ASN A 71 -13.12 9.21 -6.87
C ASN A 71 -12.59 8.84 -5.48
N VAL A 72 -11.62 7.93 -5.44
CA VAL A 72 -11.01 7.47 -4.19
C VAL A 72 -10.07 8.54 -3.66
N SER A 73 -10.37 9.05 -2.47
CA SER A 73 -9.56 10.03 -1.74
C SER A 73 -9.30 9.56 -0.31
N ILE A 74 -8.21 10.07 0.27
CA ILE A 74 -7.95 9.95 1.71
C ILE A 74 -8.09 11.33 2.35
N ALA A 75 -8.74 11.39 3.51
CA ALA A 75 -8.90 12.61 4.28
C ALA A 75 -7.58 13.05 4.94
N ASP A 76 -7.61 14.16 5.67
CA ASP A 76 -6.50 14.64 6.48
C ASP A 76 -6.02 13.58 7.47
N LYS A 77 -4.71 13.53 7.67
CA LYS A 77 -3.98 12.47 8.38
C LYS A 77 -3.25 13.07 9.57
N LYS A 78 -3.14 12.30 10.66
CA LYS A 78 -2.49 12.73 11.92
C LYS A 78 -1.54 11.66 12.44
N TYR A 79 -0.26 11.94 12.48
CA TYR A 79 0.73 10.98 12.96
C TYR A 79 1.19 11.35 14.35
N LYS A 80 1.31 10.35 15.23
CA LYS A 80 1.93 10.53 16.54
C LYS A 80 3.37 10.03 16.49
N LEU A 81 4.29 10.85 16.98
CA LEU A 81 5.70 10.50 17.09
C LEU A 81 5.98 9.88 18.47
N SER A 82 7.11 9.18 18.64
CA SER A 82 7.49 8.58 19.93
C SER A 82 7.56 9.59 21.07
N SER A 83 7.91 10.84 20.78
CA SER A 83 7.90 11.95 21.74
C SER A 83 6.49 12.37 22.19
N GLY A 84 5.45 11.88 21.52
CA GLY A 84 4.06 12.26 21.74
C GLY A 84 3.57 13.43 20.88
N ALA A 85 4.46 14.07 20.11
CA ALA A 85 4.10 15.13 19.17
C ALA A 85 3.13 14.62 18.09
N ILE A 86 2.24 15.51 17.62
CA ILE A 86 1.26 15.21 16.57
C ILE A 86 1.60 16.00 15.30
N VAL A 87 1.77 15.27 14.20
CA VAL A 87 2.06 15.83 12.88
C VAL A 87 0.84 15.66 11.98
N LYS A 88 0.35 16.76 11.40
CA LYS A 88 -0.82 16.75 10.50
C LYS A 88 -0.38 16.80 9.04
N ARG A 89 -1.05 16.04 8.17
CA ARG A 89 -0.84 16.07 6.71
C ARG A 89 -2.18 16.13 6.01
N SER A 90 -2.28 16.96 4.98
CA SER A 90 -3.52 17.13 4.23
C SER A 90 -3.92 15.84 3.52
N GLY A 91 -5.22 15.66 3.31
CA GLY A 91 -5.75 14.62 2.44
C GLY A 91 -5.34 14.80 0.98
N GLU A 92 -5.60 13.77 0.18
CA GLU A 92 -5.39 13.84 -1.27
C GLU A 92 -6.33 12.91 -2.03
N ASN A 93 -6.54 13.21 -3.32
CA ASN A 93 -7.13 12.25 -4.24
C ASN A 93 -6.08 11.19 -4.58
N ILE A 94 -6.43 9.92 -4.39
CA ILE A 94 -5.57 8.78 -4.71
C ILE A 94 -5.73 8.43 -6.18
N THR A 95 -6.98 8.32 -6.65
CA THR A 95 -7.28 8.00 -8.04
C THR A 95 -8.74 8.33 -8.38
N SER A 96 -9.01 8.58 -9.66
CA SER A 96 -10.36 8.71 -10.20
C SER A 96 -11.09 7.37 -10.30
N VAL A 97 -10.37 6.26 -10.48
CA VAL A 97 -10.91 4.90 -10.59
C VAL A 97 -9.96 3.89 -9.96
N LEU A 98 -10.51 3.01 -9.13
CA LEU A 98 -9.83 1.86 -8.54
C LEU A 98 -10.55 0.57 -8.95
N GLN A 99 -9.93 -0.19 -9.83
CA GLN A 99 -10.51 -1.42 -10.41
C GLN A 99 -10.58 -2.57 -9.39
N PRO A 100 -11.43 -3.60 -9.62
CA PRO A 100 -11.42 -4.83 -8.83
C PRO A 100 -10.02 -5.46 -8.75
N GLY A 101 -9.58 -5.79 -7.53
CA GLY A 101 -8.26 -6.35 -7.25
C GLY A 101 -7.11 -5.34 -7.26
N GLU A 102 -7.35 -4.09 -7.66
CA GLU A 102 -6.31 -3.07 -7.78
C GLU A 102 -5.93 -2.50 -6.42
N SER A 103 -4.66 -2.11 -6.29
CA SER A 103 -4.16 -1.29 -5.18
C SER A 103 -3.55 0.01 -5.70
N LYS A 104 -3.84 1.12 -5.01
CA LYS A 104 -3.19 2.42 -5.24
C LYS A 104 -2.61 2.96 -3.95
N THR A 105 -1.58 3.78 -4.09
CA THR A 105 -0.91 4.40 -2.95
C THR A 105 -0.94 5.91 -3.03
N THR A 106 -0.91 6.54 -1.87
CA THR A 106 -0.65 7.98 -1.73
C THR A 106 0.76 8.35 -2.14
N MET A 107 1.01 9.65 -2.25
CA MET A 107 2.36 10.18 -2.05
C MET A 107 2.85 9.84 -0.63
N ALA A 108 4.17 9.85 -0.43
CA ALA A 108 4.74 9.64 0.90
C ALA A 108 4.65 10.94 1.68
N ASP A 109 4.04 10.92 2.86
CA ASP A 109 4.11 12.00 3.82
C ASP A 109 5.48 11.98 4.50
N ALA A 110 6.24 13.06 4.39
CA ALA A 110 7.35 13.33 5.30
C ALA A 110 6.75 13.70 6.66
N VAL A 111 6.95 12.92 7.72
CA VAL A 111 6.36 13.16 9.04
C VAL A 111 7.37 13.80 9.99
N ASN A 112 8.56 13.22 10.08
CA ASN A 112 9.71 13.76 10.80
C ASN A 112 11.02 13.37 10.09
N SER A 113 11.00 13.48 8.76
CA SER A 113 12.14 13.12 7.90
C SER A 113 13.42 13.84 8.25
N ASP A 114 13.31 15.03 8.83
CA ASP A 114 14.43 15.92 9.13
C ASP A 114 15.24 15.44 10.35
N GLU A 115 14.67 14.52 11.14
CA GLU A 115 15.35 13.86 12.26
C GLU A 115 15.99 12.53 11.86
N ASN A 116 16.05 12.22 10.55
CA ASN A 116 16.78 11.05 10.07
C ASN A 116 18.30 11.34 9.98
N TYR A 117 19.14 10.40 10.41
CA TYR A 117 20.60 10.50 10.36
C TYR A 117 21.28 9.13 10.22
N GLY A 118 22.61 9.14 10.06
CA GLY A 118 23.43 7.93 9.83
C GLY A 118 23.80 7.75 8.36
N SER A 119 24.69 6.78 8.06
CA SER A 119 25.31 6.61 6.73
C SER A 119 24.31 6.40 5.59
N TRP A 120 23.06 6.07 5.91
CA TRP A 120 21.97 5.96 4.95
C TRP A 120 20.65 6.55 5.46
N SER A 121 20.73 7.49 6.42
CA SER A 121 19.56 7.96 7.18
C SER A 121 18.84 6.78 7.84
N ASP A 122 19.60 5.83 8.40
CA ASP A 122 19.14 4.56 8.97
C ASP A 122 18.60 4.66 10.40
N LYS A 123 18.77 5.82 11.03
CA LYS A 123 18.29 6.15 12.38
C LYS A 123 17.36 7.33 12.34
N ASN A 124 16.42 7.37 13.27
CA ASN A 124 15.50 8.48 13.51
C ASN A 124 15.24 8.55 15.02
N ASP A 125 15.47 9.72 15.62
CA ASP A 125 15.38 9.88 17.08
C ASP A 125 13.93 9.98 17.60
N ASN A 126 12.96 10.25 16.72
CA ASN A 126 11.55 10.43 17.07
C ASN A 126 10.61 9.72 16.08
N PRO A 127 10.77 8.41 15.85
CA PRO A 127 10.07 7.71 14.79
C PRO A 127 8.55 7.82 14.96
N VAL A 128 7.81 7.71 13.83
CA VAL A 128 6.35 7.54 13.90
C VAL A 128 6.05 6.31 14.75
N THR A 129 5.39 6.53 15.89
CA THR A 129 5.00 5.43 16.76
C THR A 129 3.57 5.04 16.45
N TYR A 130 3.39 3.73 16.28
CA TYR A 130 2.11 3.09 16.11
C TYR A 130 1.10 3.62 17.13
N GLN A 131 0.07 4.32 16.69
CA GLN A 131 -1.16 4.47 17.48
C GLN A 131 -2.38 4.33 16.60
N ARG A 132 -3.24 3.38 16.98
CA ARG A 132 -4.64 3.31 16.57
C ARG A 132 -5.21 4.73 16.62
N PHE A 133 -5.57 5.25 15.46
CA PHE A 133 -6.37 6.45 15.38
C PHE A 133 -7.69 6.13 16.07
N SER A 134 -7.92 6.76 17.22
CA SER A 134 -9.25 6.75 17.82
C SER A 134 -10.11 7.63 16.93
N VAL A 135 -11.07 7.01 16.23
CA VAL A 135 -12.13 7.71 15.52
C VAL A 135 -13.16 8.16 16.54
#